data_AF-A0A411PEK0-F1
#
_entry.id   AF-A0A411PEK0-F1
#
_cell.length_a   1.000
_cell.length_b   1.000
_cell.length_c   1.000
_cell.angle_alpha   90.00
_cell.angle_beta   90.00
_cell.angle_gamma   90.00
#
_symmetry.space_group_name_H-M   'P 1'
#
loop_
_entity.id
_entity.type
_entity.pdbx_description
1 polymer ?
#
loop_
_entity_poly.entity_id
_entity_poly.type
_entity_poly.pdbx_seq_one_letter_code
_entity_poly.pdbx_strand_id
1 'polypeptide(L)'
;MAVETVAEIFTGVFRFLFRILNEVLLEFLLKGTGYFICRPFSKNINPDGFVVIIAGLVFWGSMFIVAIKVYGFIQVDICLDAGGRYNYQTKTCLHQN
;
A
#
# COMPACT_ATOMS: atom_id res chain seq x y z
N MET A 1 18.63 24.61 24.81
CA MET A 1 17.53 25.53 24.43
C MET A 1 16.98 25.25 23.04
N ALA A 2 17.59 25.70 21.94
CA ALA A 2 17.00 25.51 20.59
C ALA A 2 16.79 24.04 20.18
N VAL A 3 17.76 23.16 20.48
CA VAL A 3 17.68 21.72 20.16
C VAL A 3 16.59 21.00 20.96
N GLU A 4 16.41 21.37 22.23
CA GLU A 4 15.38 20.79 23.11
C GLU A 4 13.98 21.18 22.64
N THR A 5 13.78 22.45 22.26
CA THR A 5 12.50 22.93 21.72
C THR A 5 12.15 22.27 20.38
N VAL A 6 13.13 22.08 19.49
CA VAL A 6 12.91 21.37 18.22
C VAL A 6 12.54 19.91 18.46
N ALA A 7 13.20 19.23 19.41
CA ALA A 7 12.92 17.83 19.74
C ALA A 7 11.51 17.61 20.30
N GLU A 8 11.04 18.50 21.18
CA GLU A 8 9.67 18.43 21.73
C GLU A 8 8.61 18.62 20.65
N ILE A 9 8.77 19.64 19.79
CA ILE A 9 7.85 19.88 18.67
C ILE A 9 7.83 18.68 17.73
N PHE A 10 9.00 18.16 17.37
CA PHE A 10 9.11 17.02 16.46
C PHE A 10 8.45 15.77 17.04
N THR A 11 8.61 15.53 18.35
CA THR A 11 7.98 14.40 19.04
C THR A 11 6.45 14.53 19.04
N GLY A 12 5.93 15.73 19.27
CA GLY A 12 4.49 16.02 19.21
C GLY A 12 3.91 15.76 17.82
N VAL A 13 4.58 16.29 16.78
CA VAL A 13 4.18 16.07 15.37
C VAL A 13 4.23 14.60 15.01
N PHE A 14 5.31 13.89 15.37
CA PHE A 14 5.45 12.47 15.07
C PHE A 14 4.34 11.62 15.72
N ARG A 15 4.02 11.87 16.99
CA ARG A 15 2.90 11.17 17.68
C ARG A 15 1.57 11.43 17.01
N PHE A 16 1.32 12.66 16.60
CA PHE A 16 0.10 13.04 15.90
C PHE A 16 -0.01 12.32 14.55
N LEU A 17 1.06 12.37 13.74
CA LEU A 17 1.13 11.67 12.46
C LEU A 17 0.97 10.16 12.61
N PHE A 18 1.64 9.56 13.60
CA PHE A 18 1.54 8.13 13.86
C PHE A 18 0.12 7.72 14.28
N ARG A 19 -0.56 8.55 15.08
CA ARG A 19 -1.96 8.31 15.44
C ARG A 19 -2.86 8.33 14.21
N ILE A 20 -2.76 9.38 13.39
CA ILE A 20 -3.54 9.48 12.14
C ILE A 20 -3.24 8.30 11.23
N LEU A 21 -1.95 7.97 11.05
CA LEU A 21 -1.54 6.87 10.21
C LEU A 21 -2.15 5.56 10.69
N ASN A 22 -2.10 5.26 11.99
CA ASN A 22 -2.71 4.03 12.51
C ASN A 22 -4.23 4.02 12.36
N GLU A 23 -4.90 5.14 12.63
CA GLU A 23 -6.36 5.21 12.48
C GLU A 23 -6.77 4.95 11.02
N VAL A 24 -6.08 5.61 10.08
CA VAL A 24 -6.35 5.46 8.65
C VAL A 24 -5.95 4.07 8.15
N LEU A 25 -4.77 3.57 8.49
CA LEU A 25 -4.29 2.27 8.01
C LEU A 25 -5.07 1.11 8.63
N LEU A 26 -5.26 1.11 9.95
CA LEU A 26 -5.83 -0.03 10.66
C LEU A 26 -7.35 0.01 10.66
N GLU A 27 -7.97 1.15 10.99
CA GLU A 27 -9.43 1.19 11.09
C GLU A 27 -10.08 1.37 9.72
N PHE A 28 -9.63 2.37 8.97
CA PHE A 28 -10.27 2.68 7.69
C PHE A 28 -9.85 1.69 6.60
N LEU A 29 -8.54 1.53 6.35
CA LEU A 29 -8.07 0.69 5.25
C LEU A 29 -8.17 -0.79 5.58
N LEU A 30 -7.71 -1.24 6.76
CA LEU A 30 -7.71 -2.68 7.05
C LEU A 30 -9.11 -3.18 7.45
N LYS A 31 -9.68 -2.67 8.54
CA LYS A 31 -11.00 -3.13 9.02
C LYS A 31 -12.11 -2.72 8.05
N GLY A 32 -12.09 -1.51 7.52
CA GLY A 32 -13.09 -1.04 6.56
C GLY A 32 -13.16 -1.90 5.30
N THR A 33 -12.02 -2.19 4.66
CA THR A 33 -12.00 -3.07 3.47
C THR A 33 -12.36 -4.51 3.81
N GLY A 34 -11.80 -5.06 4.90
CA GLY A 34 -12.13 -6.40 5.35
C GLY A 34 -13.63 -6.57 5.62
N TYR A 35 -14.26 -5.58 6.25
CA TYR A 35 -15.69 -5.58 6.53
C TYR A 35 -16.50 -5.54 5.23
N PHE A 36 -16.12 -4.66 4.31
CA PHE A 36 -16.77 -4.55 3.00
C PHE A 36 -16.69 -5.85 2.20
N ILE A 37 -15.56 -6.54 2.26
CA ILE A 37 -15.35 -7.84 1.62
C ILE A 37 -16.17 -8.94 2.29
N CYS A 38 -16.24 -8.97 3.62
CA CYS A 38 -16.95 -10.01 4.35
C CYS A 38 -18.48 -9.84 4.34
N ARG A 39 -18.99 -8.60 4.25
CA ARG A 39 -20.42 -8.28 4.39
C ARG A 39 -21.35 -8.96 3.36
N PRO A 40 -20.97 -9.16 2.08
CA PRO A 40 -21.76 -9.93 1.14
C PRO A 40 -21.96 -11.40 1.53
N PHE A 41 -21.02 -11.99 2.28
CA PHE A 41 -21.02 -13.42 2.61
C PHE A 41 -21.72 -13.73 3.93
N SER A 42 -21.84 -12.76 4.84
CA SER A 42 -22.57 -12.92 6.09
C SER A 42 -23.20 -11.61 6.53
N LYS A 43 -24.47 -11.68 6.99
CA LYS A 43 -25.19 -10.53 7.53
C LYS A 43 -24.75 -10.15 8.95
N ASN A 44 -24.23 -11.12 9.72
CA ASN A 44 -23.76 -10.94 11.10
C ASN A 44 -22.22 -10.95 11.15
N ILE A 45 -21.60 -9.91 10.58
CA ILE A 45 -20.14 -9.71 10.66
C ILE A 45 -19.82 -8.79 11.82
N ASN A 46 -18.97 -9.25 12.73
CA ASN A 46 -18.33 -8.39 13.71
C ASN A 46 -17.21 -7.57 13.03
N PRO A 47 -17.28 -6.23 12.97
CA PRO A 47 -16.25 -5.39 12.35
C PRO A 47 -14.88 -5.49 13.05
N ASP A 48 -14.85 -5.82 14.34
CA ASP A 48 -13.62 -6.07 15.09
C ASP A 48 -13.26 -7.56 15.15
N GLY A 49 -13.97 -8.39 14.39
CA GLY A 49 -13.74 -9.82 14.32
C GLY A 49 -12.42 -10.16 13.61
N PHE A 50 -11.78 -11.24 14.04
CA PHE A 50 -10.54 -11.74 13.45
C PHE A 50 -10.64 -12.00 11.93
N VAL A 51 -11.81 -12.45 11.46
CA VAL A 51 -12.08 -12.72 10.05
C VAL A 51 -11.99 -11.45 9.20
N VAL A 52 -12.51 -10.31 9.69
CA VAL A 52 -12.46 -9.02 9.00
C VAL A 52 -11.02 -8.54 8.84
N ILE A 53 -10.24 -8.63 9.93
CA ILE A 53 -8.82 -8.26 9.93
C ILE A 53 -8.03 -9.09 8.90
N ILE A 54 -8.25 -10.41 8.88
CA ILE A 54 -7.59 -11.30 7.90
C ILE A 54 -8.02 -10.95 6.47
N ALA A 55 -9.31 -10.75 6.22
CA ALA A 55 -9.79 -10.42 4.88
C ALA A 55 -9.17 -9.12 4.37
N GLY A 56 -9.08 -8.09 5.21
CA GLY A 56 -8.40 -6.83 4.89
C GLY A 56 -6.91 -7.03 4.60
N LEU A 57 -6.20 -7.80 5.43
CA LEU A 57 -4.77 -8.11 5.22
C LEU A 57 -4.53 -8.85 3.90
N VAL A 58 -5.33 -9.87 3.59
CA VAL A 58 -5.22 -10.64 2.35
C VAL A 58 -5.51 -9.77 1.14
N PHE A 59 -6.51 -8.89 1.23
CA PHE A 59 -6.83 -7.95 0.16
C PHE A 59 -5.67 -7.00 -0.11
N TRP A 60 -5.15 -6.31 0.91
CA TRP A 60 -4.03 -5.38 0.72
C TRP A 60 -2.73 -6.07 0.31
N GLY A 61 -2.45 -7.26 0.86
CA GLY A 61 -1.32 -8.08 0.45
C GLY A 61 -1.41 -8.48 -1.03
N SER A 62 -2.60 -8.89 -1.51
CA SER A 62 -2.80 -9.22 -2.92
C SER A 62 -2.72 -7.98 -3.82
N MET A 63 -3.29 -6.85 -3.41
CA MET A 63 -3.15 -5.57 -4.13
C MET A 63 -1.68 -5.15 -4.27
N PHE A 64 -0.86 -5.34 -3.23
CA PHE A 64 0.56 -5.04 -3.29
C PHE A 64 1.29 -5.91 -4.34
N ILE A 65 0.99 -7.21 -4.37
CA ILE A 65 1.55 -8.13 -5.38
C ILE A 65 1.11 -7.71 -6.78
N VAL A 66 -0.17 -7.41 -6.98
CA VAL A 66 -0.71 -6.95 -8.26
C VAL A 66 -0.03 -5.66 -8.71
N ALA A 67 0.15 -4.69 -7.80
CA ALA A 67 0.83 -3.42 -8.10
C ALA A 67 2.26 -3.63 -8.62
N ILE A 68 3.04 -4.53 -8.01
CA ILE A 68 4.39 -4.86 -8.48
C ILE A 68 4.37 -5.45 -9.89
N LYS A 69 3.43 -6.36 -10.16
CA LYS A 69 3.29 -7.01 -11.48
C LYS A 69 2.87 -6.02 -12.55
N VAL A 70 1.88 -5.18 -12.25
CA VAL A 70 1.40 -4.13 -13.15
C VAL A 70 2.50 -3.11 -13.43
N TYR A 71 3.25 -2.68 -12.42
CA TYR A 71 4.38 -1.78 -12.61
C TYR A 71 5.44 -2.37 -13.54
N GLY A 72 5.79 -3.65 -13.35
CA GLY A 72 6.70 -4.35 -14.25
C GLY A 72 6.18 -4.44 -15.68
N PHE A 73 4.88 -4.68 -15.86
CA PHE A 73 4.24 -4.70 -17.17
C PHE A 73 4.29 -3.33 -17.86
N ILE A 74 3.95 -2.25 -17.13
CA ILE A 74 3.99 -0.88 -17.64
C ILE A 74 5.41 -0.48 -18.10
N GLN A 75 6.44 -0.87 -17.36
CA GLN A 75 7.82 -0.59 -17.77
C GLN A 75 8.21 -1.26 -19.08
N VAL A 76 7.72 -2.49 -19.31
CA VAL A 76 7.97 -3.22 -20.57
C VAL A 76 7.24 -2.51 -21.71
N ASP A 77 5.97 -2.18 -21.52
CA ASP A 77 5.09 -1.55 -22.50
C ASP A 77 5.66 -0.21 -22.98
N ILE A 78 5.99 0.69 -22.04
CA ILE A 78 6.60 2.00 -22.33
C ILE A 78 7.92 1.84 -23.13
N CYS A 79 8.72 0.83 -22.80
CA CYS A 79 9.98 0.59 -23.50
C CYS A 79 9.77 0.15 -24.96
N LEU A 80 8.82 -0.75 -25.18
CA LEU A 80 8.51 -1.28 -26.52
C LEU A 80 7.86 -0.21 -27.41
N ASP A 81 6.96 0.59 -26.86
CA ASP A 81 6.31 1.70 -27.57
C ASP A 81 7.30 2.80 -27.99
N ALA A 82 8.36 3.02 -27.20
CA ALA A 82 9.46 3.92 -27.54
C ALA A 82 10.44 3.33 -28.58
N GLY A 83 10.15 2.15 -29.15
CA GLY A 83 11.02 1.45 -30.11
C GLY A 83 12.28 0.84 -29.47
N GLY A 84 12.32 0.75 -28.14
CA GLY A 84 13.42 0.13 -27.40
C GLY A 84 13.29 -1.40 -27.34
N ARG A 85 14.30 -2.04 -26.71
CA ARG A 85 14.26 -3.46 -26.36
C ARG A 85 14.42 -3.61 -24.86
N TYR A 86 13.40 -4.18 -24.20
CA TYR A 86 13.43 -4.40 -22.75
C TYR A 86 14.31 -5.61 -22.40
N ASN A 87 15.31 -5.41 -21.54
CA ASN A 87 16.13 -6.47 -21.01
C ASN A 87 15.57 -6.94 -19.65
N TYR A 88 15.01 -8.15 -19.60
CA TYR A 88 14.41 -8.72 -18.38
C TYR A 88 15.43 -9.08 -17.29
N GLN A 89 16.70 -9.29 -17.62
CA GLN A 89 17.75 -9.62 -16.64
C GLN A 89 18.19 -8.36 -15.89
N THR A 90 18.41 -7.27 -16.61
CA THR A 90 18.87 -5.99 -16.03
C THR A 90 17.71 -5.06 -15.66
N LYS A 91 16.47 -5.38 -16.07
CA LYS A 91 15.28 -4.53 -15.93
C LYS A 91 15.47 -3.13 -16.53
N THR A 92 16.19 -3.04 -17.66
CA THR A 92 16.49 -1.78 -18.35
C THR A 92 15.95 -1.78 -19.78
N CYS A 93 15.53 -0.61 -20.24
CA CYS A 93 15.21 -0.39 -21.65
C CYS A 93 16.50 -0.06 -22.42
N LEU A 94 16.76 -0.78 -23.51
CA LEU A 94 17.89 -0.55 -24.40
C LEU A 94 17.41 0.16 -25.65
N HIS A 95 17.84 1.40 -25.86
CA HIS A 95 17.67 2.11 -27.12
C HIS A 95 18.92 1.92 -27.97
N GLN A 96 18.76 1.50 -29.23
CA GLN A 96 19.85 1.61 -30.20
C GLN A 96 19.88 3.05 -30.70
N ASN A 97 20.90 3.80 -30.29
CA ASN A 97 21.27 5.05 -30.96
C ASN A 97 21.68 4.78 -32.41
#